data_AF-A0A1Y1KZB8-F1
#
_entry.id   AF-A0A1Y1KZB8-F1
#
_cell.length_a   1.000
_cell.length_b   1.000
_cell.length_c   1.000
_cell.angle_alpha   90.00
_cell.angle_beta   90.00
_cell.angle_gamma   90.00
#
_symmetry.space_group_name_H-M   'P 1'
#
loop_
_entity.id
_entity.type
_entity.pdbx_description
1 polymer ?
#
loop_
_entity_poly.entity_id
_entity_poly.type
_entity_poly.pdbx_seq_one_letter_code
_entity_poly.pdbx_strand_id
1 'polypeptide(L)'
;VFSTDNGGPASGFNLNAASNWPLRGIKNTLWEGGVRGAALLWSPLIKAKQRVAFQKMHVTDWLPTLYSAAGGDLNRIEGIDGYDLWDALSTNGESPRNEILHNIDEDFG
;
A
#
# COMPACT_ATOMS: atom_id res chain seq x y z
N VAL A 1 -0.22 11.72 -2.19
CA VAL A 1 -0.31 10.41 -1.49
C VAL A 1 0.50 10.51 -0.23
N PHE A 2 -0.01 10.01 0.89
CA PHE A 2 0.77 9.76 2.10
C PHE A 2 0.81 8.25 2.35
N SER A 3 1.99 7.70 2.62
CA SER A 3 2.16 6.29 3.00
C SER A 3 3.48 6.10 3.77
N THR A 4 3.69 4.91 4.34
CA THR A 4 4.93 4.49 4.99
C THR A 4 5.60 3.37 4.17
N ASP A 5 6.92 3.22 4.31
CA ASP A 5 7.70 2.18 3.63
C ASP A 5 7.56 0.80 4.29
N ASN A 6 7.51 0.77 5.63
CA ASN A 6 7.32 -0.43 6.43
C ASN A 6 6.60 -0.11 7.75
N GLY A 7 6.29 -1.15 8.52
CA GLY A 7 5.80 -1.06 9.89
C GLY A 7 6.80 -0.40 10.84
N GLY A 8 6.32 0.16 11.94
CA GLY A 8 7.15 0.88 12.90
C GLY A 8 8.15 -0.02 13.64
N PRO A 9 9.37 0.46 13.95
CA PRO A 9 10.33 -0.23 14.80
C PRO A 9 9.97 -0.07 16.29
N ALA A 10 8.91 -0.75 16.73
CA ALA A 10 8.44 -0.66 18.12
C ALA A 10 9.37 -1.40 19.11
N SER A 11 9.14 -1.21 20.41
CA SER A 11 9.87 -1.90 21.50
C SER A 11 11.39 -1.71 21.49
N GLY A 12 11.88 -0.55 21.05
CA GLY A 12 13.31 -0.22 21.05
C GLY A 12 14.10 -0.83 19.89
N PHE A 13 13.44 -1.51 18.93
CA PHE A 13 14.10 -2.01 17.73
C PHE A 13 14.79 -0.88 16.98
N ASN A 14 16.05 -1.08 16.56
CA ASN A 14 16.89 -0.06 15.94
C ASN A 14 16.97 1.28 16.71
N LEU A 15 16.95 1.24 18.06
CA LEU A 15 17.00 2.42 18.92
C LEU A 15 15.89 3.44 18.61
N ASN A 16 14.71 2.96 18.20
CA ASN A 16 13.57 3.79 17.86
C ASN A 16 12.35 3.54 18.75
N ALA A 17 11.38 4.46 18.68
CA ALA A 17 10.08 4.34 19.31
C ALA A 17 8.98 4.44 18.24
N ALA A 18 8.09 3.46 18.22
CA ALA A 18 6.93 3.42 17.34
C ALA A 18 5.82 2.56 17.97
N SER A 19 4.62 2.60 17.39
CA SER A 19 3.53 1.71 17.75
C SER A 19 2.89 1.15 16.49
N ASN A 20 2.70 -0.18 16.47
CA ASN A 20 1.90 -0.86 15.47
C ASN A 20 0.60 -1.43 16.06
N TRP A 21 0.31 -1.16 17.33
CA TRP A 21 -0.89 -1.68 17.99
C TRP A 21 -2.16 -1.28 17.22
N PRO A 22 -3.12 -2.19 16.99
CA PRO A 22 -3.23 -3.55 17.54
C PRO A 22 -2.61 -4.65 16.66
N LEU A 23 -1.87 -4.31 15.61
CA LEU A 23 -1.29 -5.27 14.67
C LEU A 23 -0.08 -5.98 15.29
N ARG A 24 0.05 -7.27 14.98
CA ARG A 24 1.17 -8.11 15.45
C ARG A 24 2.45 -7.74 14.70
N GLY A 25 3.59 -7.70 15.39
CA GLY A 25 4.91 -7.54 14.78
C GLY A 25 5.35 -6.09 14.58
N ILE A 26 6.55 -5.95 14.03
CA ILE A 26 7.26 -4.68 13.85
C ILE A 26 8.00 -4.67 12.52
N LYS A 27 8.73 -3.59 12.22
CA LYS A 27 9.74 -3.56 11.15
C LYS A 27 10.55 -4.86 11.14
N ASN A 28 10.85 -5.38 9.95
CA ASN A 28 11.60 -6.63 9.75
C ASN A 28 10.82 -7.91 10.10
N THR A 29 9.48 -7.87 10.02
CA THR A 29 8.64 -9.05 10.16
C THR A 29 7.53 -9.04 9.12
N LEU A 30 7.08 -10.22 8.67
CA LEU A 30 5.96 -10.36 7.73
C LEU A 30 4.58 -10.39 8.42
N TRP A 31 4.53 -10.11 9.73
CA TRP A 31 3.26 -9.90 10.42
C TRP A 31 2.65 -8.56 10.01
N GLU A 32 1.32 -8.41 10.15
CA GLU A 32 0.58 -7.18 9.80
C GLU A 32 1.26 -5.89 10.29
N GLY A 33 1.79 -5.85 11.51
CA GLY A 33 2.48 -4.68 12.07
C GLY A 33 3.83 -4.35 11.41
N GLY A 34 4.38 -5.23 10.57
CA GLY A 34 5.56 -5.00 9.75
C GLY A 34 5.25 -4.62 8.31
N VAL A 35 4.13 -5.08 7.74
CA VAL A 35 3.81 -4.94 6.30
C VAL A 35 2.56 -4.10 6.01
N ARG A 36 1.63 -3.96 6.94
CA ARG A 36 0.42 -3.14 6.77
C ARG A 36 0.67 -1.71 7.21
N GLY A 37 0.98 -0.86 6.23
CA GLY A 37 1.32 0.54 6.44
C GLY A 37 0.11 1.47 6.63
N ALA A 38 0.36 2.62 7.27
CA ALA A 38 -0.57 3.74 7.25
C ALA A 38 -0.58 4.37 5.85
N ALA A 39 -1.76 4.78 5.37
CA ALA A 39 -1.91 5.44 4.08
C ALA A 39 -3.06 6.45 4.10
N LEU A 40 -2.91 7.52 3.32
CA LEU A 40 -3.96 8.49 3.03
C LEU A 40 -3.84 8.97 1.57
N LEU A 41 -4.96 8.92 0.87
CA LEU A 41 -5.11 9.48 -0.46
C LEU A 41 -6.03 10.70 -0.41
N TRP A 42 -5.52 11.83 -0.90
CA TRP A 42 -6.29 13.05 -1.05
C TRP A 42 -6.11 13.60 -2.46
N SER A 43 -7.21 13.99 -3.08
CA SER A 43 -7.23 14.74 -4.31
C SER A 43 -8.63 15.34 -4.52
N PRO A 44 -8.75 16.55 -5.09
CA PRO A 44 -10.05 17.07 -5.52
C PRO A 44 -10.73 16.19 -6.59
N LEU A 45 -9.96 15.35 -7.30
CA LEU A 45 -10.41 14.48 -8.38
C LEU A 45 -11.08 13.17 -7.90
N ILE A 46 -10.98 12.83 -6.62
CA ILE A 46 -11.66 11.66 -6.04
C ILE A 46 -13.17 11.93 -6.05
N LYS A 47 -13.95 11.06 -6.67
CA LYS A 47 -15.41 11.23 -6.79
C LYS A 47 -16.12 10.94 -5.47
N ALA A 48 -15.81 9.83 -4.82
CA ALA A 48 -16.39 9.41 -3.55
C ALA A 48 -15.49 9.83 -2.36
N LYS A 49 -15.63 11.06 -1.87
CA LYS A 49 -14.75 11.62 -0.83
C LYS A 49 -15.13 11.18 0.59
N GLN A 50 -14.26 11.46 1.56
CA GLN A 50 -14.52 11.35 3.01
C GLN A 50 -14.93 9.94 3.47
N ARG A 51 -14.09 8.95 3.20
CA ARG A 51 -14.37 7.55 3.54
C ARG A 51 -13.12 6.80 3.98
N VAL A 52 -13.34 5.67 4.64
CA VAL A 52 -12.33 4.62 4.79
C VAL A 52 -12.38 3.73 3.55
N ALA A 53 -11.23 3.57 2.89
CA ALA A 53 -11.07 2.68 1.75
C ALA A 53 -10.72 1.27 2.24
N PHE A 54 -11.47 0.26 1.81
CA PHE A 54 -11.22 -1.16 2.12
C PHE A 54 -10.65 -1.93 0.91
N GLN A 55 -10.41 -1.23 -0.20
CA GLN A 55 -9.77 -1.77 -1.40
C GLN A 55 -8.38 -2.33 -1.04
N LYS A 56 -8.14 -3.60 -1.36
CA LYS A 56 -6.83 -4.23 -1.18
C LYS A 56 -5.82 -3.54 -2.10
N MET A 57 -4.72 -3.08 -1.52
CA MET A 57 -3.69 -2.31 -2.22
C MET A 57 -2.31 -2.68 -1.68
N HIS A 58 -1.32 -2.68 -2.57
CA HIS A 58 0.10 -2.86 -2.27
C HIS A 58 0.92 -1.67 -2.78
N VAL A 59 2.13 -1.46 -2.26
CA VAL A 59 2.98 -0.31 -2.65
C VAL A 59 3.33 -0.33 -4.16
N THR A 60 3.40 -1.51 -4.77
CA THR A 60 3.63 -1.68 -6.22
C THR A 60 2.50 -1.10 -7.08
N ASP A 61 1.30 -0.95 -6.52
CA ASP A 61 0.14 -0.39 -7.24
C ASP A 61 0.26 1.12 -7.45
N TRP A 62 1.13 1.83 -6.71
CA TRP A 62 1.25 3.28 -6.84
C TRP A 62 1.71 3.71 -8.23
N LEU A 63 2.63 2.97 -8.86
CA LEU A 63 3.15 3.31 -10.19
C LEU A 63 2.02 3.33 -11.24
N PRO A 64 1.31 2.22 -11.53
CA PRO A 64 0.22 2.24 -12.52
C PRO A 64 -0.93 3.16 -12.09
N THR A 65 -1.28 3.21 -10.80
CA THR A 65 -2.39 4.04 -10.30
C THR A 65 -2.15 5.53 -10.50
N LEU A 66 -0.96 6.03 -10.14
CA LEU A 66 -0.65 7.46 -10.28
C LEU A 66 -0.42 7.83 -11.75
N TYR A 67 0.12 6.92 -12.54
CA TYR A 67 0.30 7.16 -13.97
C TYR A 67 -1.05 7.28 -14.70
N SER A 68 -1.97 6.34 -14.44
CA SER A 68 -3.35 6.40 -14.94
C SER A 68 -4.08 7.67 -14.48
N ALA A 69 -3.97 8.02 -13.19
CA ALA A 69 -4.57 9.23 -12.63
C ALA A 69 -4.06 10.53 -13.30
N ALA A 70 -2.83 10.53 -13.80
CA ALA A 70 -2.22 11.64 -14.54
C ALA A 70 -2.57 11.64 -16.05
N GLY A 71 -3.39 10.70 -16.53
CA GLY A 71 -3.72 10.53 -17.94
C GLY A 71 -2.67 9.77 -18.76
N GLY A 72 -1.81 9.00 -18.09
CA GLY A 72 -0.81 8.15 -18.70
C GLY A 72 -1.38 6.93 -19.43
N ASP A 73 -0.60 6.38 -20.35
CA ASP A 73 -0.94 5.20 -21.13
C ASP A 73 -0.30 3.94 -20.53
N LEU A 74 -1.07 3.15 -19.79
CA LEU A 74 -0.59 1.97 -19.08
C LEU A 74 0.13 0.95 -19.97
N ASN A 75 -0.11 0.95 -21.30
CA ASN A 75 0.63 0.09 -22.23
C ASN A 75 2.13 0.42 -22.30
N ARG A 76 2.57 1.55 -21.74
CA ARG A 76 3.98 1.95 -21.66
C ARG A 76 4.70 1.43 -20.41
N ILE A 77 3.98 0.75 -19.53
CA ILE A 77 4.55 0.16 -18.31
C ILE A 77 4.44 -1.35 -18.43
N GLU A 78 5.59 -2.02 -18.53
CA GLU A 78 5.71 -3.47 -18.66
C GLU A 78 6.43 -4.07 -17.46
N GLY A 79 6.21 -5.37 -17.21
CA GLY A 79 6.94 -6.12 -16.19
C GLY A 79 6.70 -5.66 -14.75
N ILE A 80 5.50 -5.17 -14.44
CA ILE A 80 5.12 -4.73 -13.10
C ILE A 80 4.16 -5.70 -12.41
N ASP A 81 4.25 -5.79 -11.07
CA ASP A 81 3.31 -6.55 -10.22
C ASP A 81 2.14 -5.70 -9.71
N GLY A 82 2.12 -4.42 -10.09
CA GLY A 82 1.11 -3.44 -9.66
C GLY A 82 -0.12 -3.45 -10.55
N TYR A 83 -1.28 -3.15 -9.97
CA TYR A 83 -2.53 -2.91 -10.68
C TYR A 83 -2.89 -1.42 -10.63
N ASP A 84 -3.58 -0.93 -11.66
CA ASP A 84 -4.21 0.39 -11.61
C ASP A 84 -5.45 0.34 -10.71
N LEU A 85 -5.41 1.09 -9.60
CA LEU A 85 -6.50 1.22 -8.64
C LEU A 85 -7.21 2.58 -8.73
N TRP A 86 -6.89 3.45 -9.71
CA TRP A 86 -7.38 4.82 -9.71
C TRP A 86 -8.91 4.88 -9.75
N ASP A 87 -9.55 4.07 -10.59
CA ASP A 87 -11.02 4.03 -10.65
C ASP A 87 -11.60 3.55 -9.31
N ALA A 88 -11.14 2.40 -8.79
CA ALA A 88 -11.59 1.84 -7.52
C ALA A 88 -11.45 2.83 -6.34
N LEU A 89 -10.30 3.52 -6.26
CA LEU A 89 -10.03 4.52 -5.23
C LEU A 89 -10.80 5.84 -5.43
N SER A 90 -11.09 6.22 -6.68
CA SER A 90 -11.85 7.43 -6.96
C SER A 90 -13.35 7.24 -6.77
N THR A 91 -13.91 6.11 -7.20
CA THR A 91 -15.35 5.82 -7.24
C THR A 91 -15.86 5.04 -6.02
N ASN A 92 -14.97 4.54 -5.17
CA ASN A 92 -15.28 3.52 -4.16
C ASN A 92 -15.70 2.16 -4.74
N GLY A 93 -15.19 1.82 -5.93
CA GLY A 93 -15.35 0.51 -6.54
C GLY A 93 -14.49 -0.57 -5.88
N GLU A 94 -14.58 -1.79 -6.39
CA GLU A 94 -13.78 -2.93 -5.92
C GLU A 94 -12.34 -2.85 -6.43
N SER A 95 -11.39 -3.35 -5.64
CA SER A 95 -10.00 -3.47 -6.08
C SER A 95 -9.87 -4.63 -7.07
N PRO A 96 -9.14 -4.48 -8.19
CA PRO A 96 -8.78 -5.62 -9.03
C PRO A 96 -7.78 -6.57 -8.34
N ARG A 97 -7.11 -6.12 -7.28
CA ARG A 97 -6.13 -6.93 -6.54
C ARG A 97 -6.82 -7.91 -5.59
N ASN A 98 -6.61 -9.20 -5.83
CA ASN A 98 -7.13 -10.27 -4.98
C ASN A 98 -6.06 -10.93 -4.10
N GLU A 99 -4.78 -10.69 -4.37
CA GLU A 99 -3.66 -11.29 -3.64
C GLU A 99 -2.51 -10.32 -3.40
N ILE A 100 -1.72 -10.60 -2.37
CA ILE A 100 -0.47 -9.93 -2.05
C ILE A 100 0.54 -11.02 -1.68
N LEU A 101 1.61 -11.13 -2.45
CA LEU A 101 2.80 -11.87 -2.05
C LEU A 101 3.68 -10.91 -1.24
N HIS A 102 3.93 -11.23 0.04
CA HIS A 102 4.75 -10.37 0.89
C HIS A 102 6.25 -10.53 0.61
N ASN A 103 6.75 -11.75 0.72
CA ASN A 103 8.13 -12.12 0.41
C ASN A 103 8.26 -13.64 0.34
N ILE A 104 9.30 -14.13 -0.34
CA ILE A 104 9.82 -15.49 -0.20
C ILE A 104 11.34 -15.33 -0.10
N ASP A 105 11.87 -15.53 1.09
CA ASP A 105 13.31 -15.48 1.36
C ASP A 105 13.66 -16.66 2.27
N GLU A 106 14.55 -17.53 1.79
CA GLU A 106 14.99 -18.73 2.53
C GLU A 106 16.17 -18.43 3.46
N ASP A 107 16.85 -17.29 3.29
CA ASP A 107 18.09 -16.95 3.98
C ASP A 107 17.88 -15.97 5.14
N PHE A 108 17.06 -14.92 4.94
CA PHE A 108 16.95 -13.82 5.91
C PHE A 108 15.54 -13.52 6.42
N GLY A 109 14.50 -14.08 5.78
CA GLY A 109 13.09 -13.91 6.15
C GLY A 109 12.47 -12.58 5.70
#